data_AF-A0A661EZ39-F1
#
_entry.id   AF-A0A661EZ39-F1
#
_cell.length_a   1.000
_cell.length_b   1.000
_cell.length_c   1.000
_cell.angle_alpha   90.00
_cell.angle_beta   90.00
_cell.angle_gamma   90.00
#
_symmetry.space_group_name_H-M   'P 1'
#
loop_
_entity.id
_entity.type
_entity.pdbx_description
1 polymer ?
#
loop_
_entity_poly.entity_id
_entity_poly.type
_entity_poly.pdbx_seq_one_letter_code
_entity_poly.pdbx_strand_id
1 'polypeptide(L)'
;MSEQATAPVRMLGLNPNEVPLEQIDVSQAELFEHGEHWGFFERLRRDDPVHYCANSEYGPYWSVTKFKDIAHVDKHHKIFSSEPTVTISEPSEEVPFQSFIQMDPPKHDVQRAAVQGTVAPRNL
;
A
#
# COMPACT_ATOMS: atom_id res chain seq x y z
N MET A 1 -1.70 -22.68 21.91
CA MET A 1 -0.38 -22.08 22.21
C MET A 1 -0.47 -20.65 21.73
N SER A 2 -0.50 -19.68 22.63
CA SER A 2 -0.59 -18.27 22.25
C SER A 2 0.77 -17.85 21.71
N GLU A 3 0.85 -17.64 20.41
CA GLU A 3 2.00 -17.00 19.77
C GLU A 3 2.07 -15.57 20.31
N GLN A 4 3.09 -15.27 21.12
CA GLN A 4 3.31 -13.90 21.58
C GLN A 4 3.72 -13.09 20.34
N ALA A 5 2.82 -12.21 19.87
CA ALA A 5 3.15 -11.25 18.83
C ALA A 5 4.34 -10.43 19.32
N THR A 6 5.52 -10.68 18.73
CA THR A 6 6.73 -9.90 19.01
C THR A 6 6.48 -8.49 18.49
N ALA A 7 6.86 -7.46 19.23
CA ALA A 7 6.66 -6.08 18.79
C ALA A 7 7.37 -5.85 17.42
N PRO A 8 6.79 -5.06 16.51
CA PRO A 8 7.40 -4.79 15.21
C PRO A 8 8.77 -4.12 15.40
N VAL A 9 9.75 -4.58 14.61
CA VAL A 9 11.12 -4.04 14.65
C VAL A 9 11.11 -2.65 14.06
N ARG A 10 11.71 -1.67 14.75
CA ARG A 10 11.83 -0.30 14.22
C ARG A 10 12.96 -0.25 13.19
N MET A 11 12.63 0.18 11.97
CA MET A 11 13.55 0.14 10.81
C MET A 11 14.51 1.34 10.75
N LEU A 12 14.14 2.47 11.38
CA LEU A 12 14.92 3.72 11.32
C LEU A 12 16.36 3.52 11.84
N GLY A 13 17.35 3.97 11.07
CA GLY A 13 18.76 3.84 11.39
C GLY A 13 19.38 2.45 11.17
N LEU A 14 18.59 1.45 10.74
CA LEU A 14 19.11 0.12 10.42
C LEU A 14 19.66 0.06 8.99
N ASN A 15 20.69 -0.77 8.78
CA ASN A 15 21.17 -1.09 7.45
C ASN A 15 20.19 -2.06 6.76
N PRO A 16 19.57 -1.69 5.63
CA PRO A 16 18.60 -2.55 4.94
C PRO A 16 19.14 -3.92 4.51
N ASN A 17 20.47 -4.07 4.41
CA ASN A 17 21.07 -5.35 4.02
C ASN A 17 21.33 -6.32 5.17
N GLU A 18 21.25 -5.84 6.41
CA GLU A 18 21.49 -6.62 7.63
C GLU A 18 20.19 -7.06 8.30
N VAL A 19 19.07 -6.40 8.00
CA VAL A 19 17.74 -6.78 8.49
C VAL A 19 17.25 -8.03 7.74
N PRO A 20 16.79 -9.09 8.43
CA PRO A 20 16.13 -10.23 7.78
C PRO A 20 14.92 -9.78 6.97
N LEU A 21 14.74 -10.34 5.76
CA LEU A 21 13.68 -9.89 4.84
C LEU A 21 12.30 -9.92 5.50
N GLU A 22 11.99 -10.99 6.23
CA GLU A 22 10.73 -11.20 6.94
C GLU A 22 10.43 -10.18 8.05
N GLN A 23 11.41 -9.38 8.46
CA GLN A 23 11.25 -8.31 9.45
C GLN A 23 11.09 -6.93 8.82
N ILE A 24 11.27 -6.79 7.50
CA ILE A 24 11.20 -5.50 6.83
C ILE A 24 9.76 -5.00 6.84
N ASP A 25 9.55 -3.85 7.48
CA ASP A 25 8.28 -3.13 7.51
C ASP A 25 8.50 -1.72 6.97
N VAL A 26 8.14 -1.52 5.70
CA VAL A 26 8.25 -0.22 5.01
C VAL A 26 7.06 0.70 5.28
N SER A 27 6.09 0.30 6.11
CA SER A 27 4.92 1.12 6.45
C SER A 27 5.20 2.15 7.55
N GLN A 28 6.34 2.05 8.24
CA GLN A 28 6.72 2.93 9.35
C GLN A 28 6.90 4.38 8.87
N ALA A 29 6.05 5.28 9.37
CA ALA A 29 6.00 6.67 8.95
C ALA A 29 7.34 7.41 9.11
N GLU A 30 8.13 7.05 10.13
CA GLU A 30 9.41 7.70 10.43
C GLU A 30 10.44 7.51 9.29
N LEU A 31 10.35 6.41 8.52
CA LEU A 31 11.21 6.17 7.34
C LEU A 31 10.97 7.20 6.23
N PHE A 32 9.74 7.68 6.11
CA PHE A 32 9.37 8.71 5.13
C PHE A 32 9.75 10.10 5.65
N GLU A 33 9.51 10.37 6.94
CA GLU A 33 9.90 11.63 7.59
C GLU A 33 11.40 11.89 7.47
N HIS A 34 12.23 10.85 7.63
CA HIS A 34 13.70 10.96 7.59
C HIS A 34 14.31 10.65 6.21
N GLY A 35 13.50 10.23 5.23
CA GLY A 35 13.99 9.87 3.90
C GLY A 35 14.80 8.57 3.84
N GLU A 36 14.73 7.71 4.86
CA GLU A 36 15.51 6.45 4.96
C GLU A 36 14.81 5.24 4.31
N HIS A 37 13.61 5.41 3.74
CA HIS A 37 12.88 4.35 3.06
C HIS A 37 13.56 3.80 1.79
N TRP A 38 14.40 4.59 1.10
CA TRP A 38 14.95 4.23 -0.20
C TRP A 38 15.76 2.94 -0.21
N GLY A 39 16.61 2.73 0.80
CA GLY A 39 17.46 1.55 0.89
C GLY A 39 16.67 0.26 1.14
N PHE A 40 15.57 0.33 1.91
CA PHE A 40 14.66 -0.80 2.09
C PHE A 40 13.92 -1.13 0.79
N PHE A 41 13.40 -0.13 0.08
CA PHE A 41 12.78 -0.38 -1.22
C PHE A 41 13.76 -0.91 -2.28
N GLU A 42 15.03 -0.49 -2.24
CA GLU A 42 16.07 -1.08 -3.10
C GLU A 42 16.30 -2.56 -2.77
N ARG A 43 16.42 -2.90 -1.49
CA ARG A 43 16.56 -4.27 -1.01
C ARG A 43 15.39 -5.15 -1.46
N LEU A 44 14.16 -4.72 -1.21
CA LEU A 44 12.96 -5.47 -1.58
C LEU A 44 12.89 -5.68 -3.11
N ARG A 45 13.11 -4.64 -3.91
CA ARG A 45 13.12 -4.80 -5.39
C ARG A 45 14.14 -5.83 -5.87
N ARG A 46 15.29 -5.92 -5.21
CA ARG A 46 16.37 -6.83 -5.57
C ARG A 46 16.07 -8.27 -5.15
N ASP A 47 15.70 -8.45 -3.87
CA ASP A 47 15.74 -9.76 -3.22
C ASP A 47 14.34 -10.37 -2.95
N ASP A 48 13.30 -9.55 -2.76
CA ASP A 48 11.92 -10.00 -2.52
C ASP A 48 10.89 -8.96 -3.00
N PRO A 49 10.61 -8.91 -4.32
CA PRO A 49 9.87 -7.78 -4.91
C PRO A 49 8.36 -7.79 -4.63
N VAL A 50 7.82 -8.93 -4.19
CA VAL A 50 6.44 -9.13 -3.74
C VAL A 50 6.53 -9.67 -2.31
N HIS A 51 6.77 -8.75 -1.39
CA HIS A 51 7.18 -9.05 -0.03
C HIS A 51 5.98 -9.10 0.92
N TYR A 52 5.89 -10.15 1.73
CA TYR A 52 4.86 -10.26 2.78
C TYR A 52 5.39 -9.76 4.12
N CYS A 53 4.83 -8.66 4.61
CA CYS A 53 5.07 -8.16 5.96
C CYS A 53 3.98 -8.72 6.87
N ALA A 54 4.35 -9.61 7.79
CA ALA A 54 3.39 -10.30 8.67
C ALA A 54 2.95 -9.46 9.88
N ASN A 55 3.71 -8.42 10.24
CA ASN A 55 3.53 -7.67 11.47
C ASN A 55 3.87 -6.18 11.26
N SER A 56 2.85 -5.34 11.24
CA SER A 56 2.96 -3.88 11.15
C SER A 56 1.89 -3.21 12.03
N GLU A 57 1.97 -1.90 12.21
CA GLU A 57 0.92 -1.12 12.90
C GLU A 57 -0.44 -1.24 12.20
N TYR A 58 -0.45 -1.56 10.91
CA TYR A 58 -1.65 -1.71 10.08
C TYR A 58 -2.08 -3.18 9.88
N GLY A 59 -1.42 -4.13 10.56
CA GLY A 59 -1.62 -5.55 10.33
C GLY A 59 -0.78 -6.11 9.16
N PRO A 60 -1.02 -7.35 8.72
CA PRO A 60 -0.23 -7.97 7.66
C PRO A 60 -0.55 -7.38 6.28
N TYR A 61 0.46 -7.19 5.44
CA TYR A 61 0.27 -6.65 4.09
C TYR A 61 1.33 -7.14 3.09
N TRP A 62 1.04 -6.94 1.80
CA TRP A 62 1.98 -7.22 0.71
C TRP A 62 2.58 -5.92 0.16
N SER A 63 3.91 -5.84 0.12
CA SER A 63 4.65 -4.78 -0.59
C SER A 63 4.94 -5.22 -2.02
N VAL A 64 4.32 -4.58 -3.00
CA VAL A 64 4.61 -4.78 -4.43
C VAL A 64 5.53 -3.65 -4.89
N THR A 65 6.80 -3.95 -5.15
CA THR A 65 7.86 -2.92 -5.22
C THR A 65 8.42 -2.66 -6.63
N LYS A 66 8.08 -3.50 -7.61
CA LYS A 66 8.52 -3.34 -9.01
C LYS A 66 7.43 -2.71 -9.87
N PHE A 67 7.84 -1.84 -10.78
CA PHE A 67 6.95 -1.14 -11.70
C PHE A 67 6.01 -2.08 -12.48
N LYS A 68 6.53 -3.17 -13.05
CA LYS A 68 5.71 -4.11 -13.85
C LYS A 68 4.64 -4.81 -13.01
N ASP A 69 4.97 -5.11 -11.76
CA ASP A 69 4.08 -5.82 -10.84
C ASP A 69 3.00 -4.86 -10.31
N ILE A 70 3.37 -3.62 -9.99
CA ILE A 70 2.41 -2.54 -9.66
C ILE A 70 1.44 -2.32 -10.82
N ALA A 71 1.95 -2.19 -12.06
CA ALA A 71 1.11 -2.02 -13.24
C ALA A 71 0.22 -3.25 -13.53
N HIS A 72 0.65 -4.44 -13.12
CA HIS A 72 -0.19 -5.64 -13.19
C HIS A 72 -1.33 -5.53 -12.17
N VAL A 73 -1.04 -5.27 -10.90
CA VAL A 73 -2.05 -5.12 -9.83
C VAL A 73 -3.09 -4.07 -10.21
N ASP A 74 -2.64 -2.87 -10.60
CA ASP A 74 -3.49 -1.72 -10.95
C ASP A 74 -4.44 -2.00 -12.14
N LYS A 75 -4.02 -2.84 -13.10
CA LYS A 75 -4.85 -3.23 -14.26
C LYS A 75 -5.84 -4.35 -13.97
N HIS A 76 -5.63 -5.13 -12.91
CA HIS A 76 -6.43 -6.32 -12.60
C HIS A 76 -7.35 -6.08 -11.41
N HIS A 77 -8.11 -4.98 -11.45
CA HIS A 77 -9.04 -4.56 -10.39
C HIS A 77 -10.10 -5.62 -10.01
N LYS A 78 -10.40 -6.59 -10.89
CA LYS A 78 -11.30 -7.72 -10.57
C LYS A 78 -10.68 -8.76 -9.63
N ILE A 79 -9.35 -8.77 -9.52
CA ILE A 79 -8.58 -9.64 -8.63
C ILE A 79 -8.15 -8.83 -7.40
N PHE A 80 -7.75 -7.57 -7.62
CA PHE A 80 -7.33 -6.63 -6.58
C PHE A 80 -8.37 -5.50 -6.44
N SER A 81 -9.36 -5.74 -5.59
CA SER A 81 -10.47 -4.81 -5.29
C SER A 81 -9.95 -3.52 -4.65
N SER A 82 -10.57 -2.38 -4.99
CA SER A 82 -10.36 -1.10 -4.30
C SER A 82 -11.38 -0.87 -3.16
N GLU A 83 -12.35 -1.77 -3.01
CA GLU A 83 -13.29 -1.79 -1.88
C GLU A 83 -12.70 -2.58 -0.70
N PRO A 84 -12.88 -2.12 0.55
CA PRO A 84 -13.54 -0.87 0.97
C PRO A 84 -12.59 0.35 1.04
N THR A 85 -11.28 0.14 0.91
CA THR A 85 -10.24 1.16 1.09
C THR A 85 -9.10 0.99 0.10
N VAL A 86 -8.41 2.10 -0.20
CA VAL A 86 -7.20 2.15 -1.05
C VAL A 86 -5.94 2.53 -0.26
N THR A 87 -6.07 2.66 1.06
CA THR A 87 -4.96 2.94 1.98
C THR A 87 -4.63 1.68 2.78
N ILE A 88 -3.40 1.58 3.28
CA ILE A 88 -3.00 0.47 4.17
C ILE A 88 -3.74 0.50 5.52
N SER A 89 -4.23 1.67 5.95
CA SER A 89 -5.01 1.80 7.17
C SER A 89 -6.45 1.32 6.95
N GLU A 90 -6.97 0.61 7.94
CA GLU A 90 -8.38 0.21 8.01
C GLU A 90 -9.27 1.46 8.16
N PRO A 91 -10.39 1.54 7.42
CA PRO A 91 -11.32 2.66 7.53
C PRO A 91 -12.00 2.65 8.91
N SER A 92 -12.19 3.83 9.51
CA SER A 92 -12.99 3.94 10.73
C SER A 92 -14.48 3.76 10.43
N GLU A 93 -15.21 3.11 11.33
CA GLU A 93 -16.66 2.91 11.19
C GLU A 93 -17.48 4.21 11.31
N GLU A 94 -16.86 5.30 11.78
CA GLU A 94 -17.53 6.55 12.15
C GLU A 94 -17.85 7.47 10.97
N VAL A 95 -17.28 7.24 9.78
CA VAL A 95 -17.49 8.12 8.61
C VAL A 95 -17.79 7.32 7.35
N PRO A 96 -19.06 7.29 6.88
CA PRO A 96 -19.46 6.54 5.67
C PRO A 96 -19.07 7.25 4.36
N PHE A 97 -18.05 8.13 4.38
CA PHE A 97 -17.65 8.86 3.20
C PHE A 97 -16.81 7.95 2.29
N GLN A 98 -17.45 7.38 1.29
CA GLN A 98 -16.77 6.68 0.19
C GLN A 98 -16.73 7.57 -1.04
N SER A 99 -15.52 7.87 -1.51
CA SER A 99 -15.32 8.46 -2.84
C SER A 99 -15.20 7.35 -3.89
N PHE A 100 -15.39 7.66 -5.18
CA PHE A 100 -15.39 6.62 -6.22
C PHE A 100 -14.07 5.86 -6.36
N ILE A 101 -12.94 6.38 -5.83
CA ILE A 101 -11.64 5.67 -5.86
C ILE A 101 -11.65 4.41 -4.98
N GLN A 102 -12.52 4.36 -3.97
CA GLN A 102 -12.69 3.23 -3.04
C GLN A 102 -13.86 2.34 -3.47
N MET A 103 -14.17 2.31 -4.77
CA MET A 103 -15.29 1.54 -5.32
C MET A 103 -14.81 0.72 -6.51
N ASP A 104 -15.45 -0.41 -6.72
CA ASP A 104 -15.26 -1.22 -7.91
C ASP A 104 -16.39 -0.93 -8.95
N PRO A 105 -16.19 -1.31 -10.23
CA PRO A 105 -17.27 -1.32 -11.20
C PRO A 105 -18.46 -2.20 -10.75
N PRO A 106 -19.71 -1.80 -11.03
CA PRO A 106 -20.10 -0.72 -11.94
C PRO A 106 -20.22 0.68 -11.29
N LYS A 107 -20.20 0.77 -9.95
CA LYS A 107 -20.48 2.04 -9.23
C LYS A 107 -19.37 3.08 -9.48
N HIS A 108 -18.11 2.62 -9.50
CA HIS A 108 -16.96 3.43 -9.88
C HIS A 108 -17.18 4.15 -11.22
N ASP A 109 -17.59 3.42 -12.26
CA ASP A 109 -17.65 3.93 -13.64
C ASP A 109 -18.67 5.06 -13.78
N VAL A 110 -19.84 4.89 -13.15
CA VAL A 110 -20.91 5.89 -13.16
C VAL A 110 -20.45 7.19 -12.50
N GLN A 111 -19.80 7.12 -11.34
CA GLN A 111 -19.35 8.30 -10.61
C GLN A 111 -18.16 8.98 -11.29
N ARG A 112 -17.21 8.21 -11.82
CA ARG A 112 -16.07 8.75 -12.59
C ARG A 112 -16.54 9.49 -13.84
N ALA A 113 -17.50 8.93 -14.57
CA ALA A 113 -18.05 9.56 -15.77
C ALA A 113 -18.71 10.93 -15.47
N ALA A 114 -19.34 11.09 -14.31
CA ALA A 114 -19.99 12.33 -13.91
C ALA A 114 -19.02 13.52 -13.74
N VAL A 115 -17.75 13.25 -13.39
CA VAL A 115 -16.73 14.29 -13.16
C VAL A 115 -15.69 14.39 -14.29
N GLN A 116 -15.67 13.45 -15.23
CA GLN A 116 -14.65 13.38 -16.30
C GLN A 116 -14.61 14.64 -17.19
N GLY A 117 -15.73 15.35 -17.35
CA GLY A 117 -15.78 16.59 -18.13
C GLY A 117 -14.90 17.71 -17.57
N THR A 118 -14.61 17.71 -16.28
CA THR A 118 -13.77 18.74 -15.62
C THR A 118 -12.33 18.71 -16.13
N VAL A 119 -11.82 17.54 -16.53
CA VAL A 119 -10.46 17.36 -17.04
C VAL A 119 -10.37 17.37 -18.57
N ALA A 120 -11.42 17.82 -19.27
CA ALA A 120 -11.38 17.98 -20.72
C ALA A 120 -10.35 19.05 -21.12
N PRO A 121 -9.63 18.93 -22.25
CA PRO A 121 -8.57 19.86 -22.64
C PRO A 121 -8.97 21.35 -22.69
N ARG A 122 -10.26 21.65 -22.89
CA ARG A 122 -10.78 23.03 -22.89
C ARG A 122 -10.86 23.66 -21.49
N ASN A 123 -10.82 22.84 -20.43
CA ASN A 123 -10.98 23.24 -19.04
C ASN A 123 -9.66 23.20 -18.24
N LEU A 124 -8.53 22.82 -18.87
CA LEU A 124 -7.17 22.80 -18.31
C LEU A 124 -6.41 24.07 -18.70
#